data_AF-A0A3P9CQ85-F1
#
_entry.id   AF-A0A3P9CQ85-F1
#
_cell.length_a   1.000
_cell.length_b   1.000
_cell.length_c   1.000
_cell.angle_alpha   90.00
_cell.angle_beta   90.00
_cell.angle_gamma   90.00
#
_symmetry.space_group_name_H-M   'P 1'
#
loop_
_entity.id
_entity.type
_entity.pdbx_description
1 polymer ?
#
loop_
_entity_poly.entity_id
_entity_poly.type
_entity_poly.pdbx_seq_one_letter_code
_entity_poly.pdbx_strand_id
1 'polypeptide(L)'
;MTCQSSESTETIESDRRADNNTAAVESDESRIAAAMKELRNTGWYWGSLTANEAKEILQDTSEGTFLLRDSSQRDYLFTISAMTSAGPTNLRIEFKHGKFKLDSVVLVKPKLKQFKSVVHLVEYYVQLSRSSDKAASASNSRVSPVPPNGTVQLLLTKPVYTSTPSLQHLCRITINQRTRQVQDLPLPNRLKDYLTEYVYNV
;
A
#
# COMPACT_ATOMS: atom_id res chain seq x y z
N MET A 1 23.13 12.61 83.02
CA MET A 1 22.26 11.43 82.88
C MET A 1 20.86 11.94 82.59
N THR A 2 20.41 11.82 81.34
CA THR A 2 18.99 11.77 80.93
C THR A 2 18.96 11.36 79.45
N CYS A 3 18.26 10.27 79.19
CA CYS A 3 17.98 9.70 77.87
C CYS A 3 16.71 10.34 77.28
N GLN A 4 16.60 10.40 75.95
CA GLN A 4 15.40 10.48 75.10
C GLN A 4 15.88 10.78 73.67
N SER A 5 15.29 10.37 72.56
CA SER A 5 14.34 9.33 72.16
C SER A 5 14.37 9.34 70.62
N SER A 6 14.06 8.19 70.02
CA SER A 6 14.02 7.92 68.59
C SER A 6 13.03 8.81 67.83
N GLU A 7 13.35 9.19 66.59
CA GLU A 7 12.37 9.69 65.63
C GLU A 7 12.57 9.00 64.27
N SER A 8 11.58 8.17 63.92
CA SER A 8 11.45 7.47 62.66
C SER A 8 10.76 8.38 61.65
N THR A 9 11.41 8.68 60.52
CA THR A 9 10.77 9.38 59.42
C THR A 9 10.11 8.39 58.46
N GLU A 10 8.82 8.15 58.63
CA GLU A 10 7.93 7.73 57.54
C GLU A 10 7.52 8.98 56.76
N THR A 11 7.80 9.00 55.46
CA THR A 11 7.14 9.93 54.52
C THR A 11 6.55 9.11 53.39
N ILE A 12 5.23 9.01 53.41
CA ILE A 12 4.39 8.56 52.31
C ILE A 12 4.13 9.80 51.45
N GLU A 13 4.71 9.87 50.26
CA GLU A 13 4.23 10.74 49.19
C GLU A 13 3.78 9.88 48.01
N SER A 14 2.46 9.79 47.88
CA SER A 14 1.79 9.49 46.63
C SER A 14 1.74 10.81 45.86
N ASP A 15 2.45 10.92 44.74
CA ASP A 15 1.95 11.77 43.67
C ASP A 15 2.22 11.20 42.27
N ARG A 16 1.24 11.51 41.42
CA ARG A 16 0.89 10.82 40.20
C ARG A 16 1.66 11.39 39.02
N ARG A 17 1.90 10.52 38.03
CA ARG A 17 2.04 10.84 36.60
C ARG A 17 3.25 11.70 36.20
N ALA A 18 4.24 11.03 35.63
CA ALA A 18 4.81 11.43 34.33
C ALA A 18 5.55 10.23 33.71
N ASP A 19 4.82 9.17 33.35
CA ASP A 19 5.33 8.23 32.35
C ASP A 19 5.29 8.93 30.99
N ASN A 20 6.35 9.68 30.74
CA ASN A 20 6.62 10.36 29.48
C ASN A 20 7.16 9.34 28.47
N ASN A 21 6.40 8.27 28.25
CA ASN A 21 6.69 7.28 27.23
C ASN A 21 5.83 7.56 25.99
N THR A 22 5.98 8.77 25.44
CA THR A 22 5.42 9.14 24.13
C THR A 22 6.30 8.54 23.04
N ALA A 23 6.35 7.21 22.96
CA ALA A 23 6.65 6.54 21.70
C ALA A 23 5.51 6.93 20.76
N ALA A 24 5.76 7.92 19.90
CA ALA A 24 4.75 8.55 19.05
C ALA A 24 3.93 7.49 18.31
N VAL A 25 2.72 7.23 18.81
CA VAL A 25 1.69 6.57 18.01
C VAL A 25 1.35 7.59 16.94
N GLU A 26 1.96 7.47 15.76
CA GLU A 26 1.53 8.25 14.61
C GLU A 26 0.02 8.07 14.47
N SER A 27 -0.72 9.18 14.59
CA SER A 27 -2.17 9.19 14.47
C SER A 27 -2.57 8.53 13.14
N ASP A 28 -3.67 7.79 13.15
CA ASP A 28 -4.29 7.22 11.95
C ASP A 28 -4.47 8.30 10.86
N GLU A 29 -4.79 9.54 11.25
CA GLU A 29 -4.88 10.68 10.36
C GLU A 29 -3.55 11.03 9.67
N SER A 30 -2.44 11.06 10.43
CA SER A 30 -1.09 11.28 9.89
C SER A 30 -0.73 10.20 8.87
N ARG A 31 -1.12 8.95 9.16
CA ARG A 31 -0.86 7.82 8.26
C ARG A 31 -1.66 7.93 6.96
N ILE A 32 -2.92 8.32 7.04
CA ILE A 32 -3.77 8.56 5.86
C ILE A 32 -3.22 9.73 5.04
N ALA A 33 -2.82 10.83 5.69
CA ALA A 33 -2.24 11.99 5.01
C ALA A 33 -0.93 11.64 4.26
N ALA A 34 -0.06 10.84 4.89
CA ALA A 34 1.16 10.34 4.24
C ALA A 34 0.83 9.44 3.04
N ALA A 35 -0.12 8.51 3.18
CA ALA A 35 -0.56 7.67 2.06
C ALA A 35 -1.14 8.49 0.91
N MET A 36 -1.94 9.52 1.20
CA MET A 36 -2.48 10.43 0.19
C MET A 36 -1.40 11.23 -0.54
N LYS A 37 -0.35 11.69 0.18
CA LYS A 37 0.80 12.36 -0.44
C LYS A 37 1.50 11.44 -1.44
N GLU A 38 1.73 10.18 -1.07
CA GLU A 38 2.34 9.19 -1.96
C GLU A 38 1.45 8.89 -3.17
N LEU A 39 0.14 8.70 -2.95
CA LEU A 39 -0.83 8.42 -4.01
C LEU A 39 -0.90 9.51 -5.09
N ARG A 40 -0.80 10.78 -4.70
CA ARG A 40 -0.76 11.89 -5.66
C ARG A 40 0.44 11.84 -6.61
N ASN A 41 1.51 11.15 -6.21
CA ASN A 41 2.74 11.02 -7.00
C ASN A 41 2.75 9.79 -7.93
N THR A 42 1.69 8.97 -7.92
CA THR A 42 1.63 7.74 -8.71
C THR A 42 1.13 7.96 -10.13
N GLY A 43 0.28 8.96 -10.34
CA GLY A 43 -0.39 9.22 -11.62
C GLY A 43 -1.51 8.22 -11.98
N TRP A 44 -1.71 7.15 -11.20
CA TRP A 44 -2.77 6.15 -11.41
C TRP A 44 -3.82 6.12 -10.28
N TYR A 45 -3.78 7.13 -9.40
CA TYR A 45 -4.85 7.44 -8.46
C TYR A 45 -5.82 8.44 -9.08
N TRP A 46 -7.09 8.03 -9.20
CA TRP A 46 -8.17 8.72 -9.90
C TRP A 46 -9.07 9.56 -8.99
N GLY A 47 -8.78 9.65 -7.68
CA GLY A 47 -9.58 10.42 -6.74
C GLY A 47 -11.03 9.92 -6.66
N SER A 48 -11.98 10.84 -6.73
CA SER A 48 -13.43 10.60 -6.53
C SER A 48 -14.13 9.87 -7.68
N LEU A 49 -13.40 9.15 -8.52
CA LEU A 49 -13.95 8.34 -9.61
C LEU A 49 -14.96 7.33 -9.07
N THR A 50 -16.12 7.25 -9.71
CA THR A 50 -17.18 6.33 -9.31
C THR A 50 -16.86 4.89 -9.76
N ALA A 51 -17.56 3.92 -9.16
CA ALA A 51 -17.42 2.52 -9.57
C ALA A 51 -17.87 2.27 -11.02
N ASN A 52 -18.83 3.05 -11.53
CA ASN A 52 -19.34 2.93 -12.89
C ASN A 52 -18.33 3.50 -13.91
N GLU A 53 -17.80 4.70 -13.66
CA GLU A 53 -16.76 5.29 -14.52
C GLU A 53 -15.50 4.41 -14.54
N ALA A 54 -15.10 3.85 -13.39
CA ALA A 54 -13.99 2.91 -13.34
C ALA A 54 -14.26 1.63 -14.15
N LYS A 55 -15.50 1.14 -14.15
CA LYS A 55 -15.91 0.00 -14.98
C LYS A 55 -15.79 0.34 -16.45
N GLU A 56 -16.24 1.52 -16.87
CA GLU A 56 -16.17 1.98 -18.26
C GLU A 56 -14.71 2.13 -18.73
N ILE A 57 -13.84 2.72 -17.90
CA ILE A 57 -12.40 2.87 -18.21
C ILE A 57 -11.71 1.52 -18.37
N LEU A 58 -12.08 0.53 -17.56
CA LEU A 58 -11.47 -0.81 -17.57
C LEU A 58 -12.12 -1.75 -18.58
N GLN A 59 -13.29 -1.41 -19.09
CA GLN A 59 -13.99 -2.19 -20.10
C GLN A 59 -13.06 -2.39 -21.30
N ASP A 60 -12.98 -3.63 -21.78
CA ASP A 60 -12.17 -4.04 -22.94
C ASP A 60 -10.65 -3.82 -22.79
N THR A 61 -10.16 -3.54 -21.57
CA THR A 61 -8.73 -3.57 -21.27
C THR A 61 -8.24 -5.01 -21.03
N SER A 62 -6.92 -5.22 -21.08
CA SER A 62 -6.33 -6.53 -20.79
C SER A 62 -6.50 -6.89 -19.30
N GLU A 63 -6.66 -8.17 -19.00
CA GLU A 63 -6.65 -8.68 -17.62
C GLU A 63 -5.40 -8.19 -16.85
N GLY A 64 -5.61 -7.81 -15.58
CA GLY A 64 -4.59 -7.22 -14.73
C GLY A 64 -4.41 -5.70 -14.87
N THR A 65 -5.09 -5.06 -15.82
CA THR A 65 -5.16 -3.59 -15.88
C THR A 65 -5.92 -3.06 -14.67
N PHE A 66 -5.42 -2.05 -13.99
CA PHE A 66 -6.02 -1.55 -12.75
C PHE A 66 -5.90 -0.04 -12.57
N LEU A 67 -6.72 0.51 -11.68
CA LEU A 67 -6.62 1.87 -11.18
C LEU A 67 -6.99 1.92 -9.70
N LEU A 68 -6.54 2.96 -8.99
CA LEU A 68 -6.96 3.23 -7.62
C LEU A 68 -7.86 4.47 -7.58
N ARG A 69 -8.90 4.42 -6.77
CA ARG A 69 -9.84 5.52 -6.57
C ARG A 69 -10.32 5.56 -5.12
N ASP A 70 -11.02 6.63 -4.76
CA ASP A 70 -11.74 6.71 -3.51
C ASP A 70 -12.86 5.67 -3.47
N SER A 71 -13.10 5.11 -2.28
CA SER A 71 -14.23 4.22 -2.08
C SER A 71 -15.52 5.04 -1.99
N SER A 72 -16.57 4.55 -2.67
CA SER A 72 -17.93 5.08 -2.49
C SER A 72 -18.63 4.53 -1.25
N GLN A 73 -18.01 3.58 -0.54
CA GLN A 73 -18.54 2.99 0.69
C GLN A 73 -17.94 3.61 1.92
N ARG A 74 -18.80 3.90 2.91
CA ARG A 74 -18.45 4.61 4.15
C ARG A 74 -17.33 3.95 4.97
N ASP A 75 -17.25 2.63 4.93
CA ASP A 75 -16.31 1.88 5.78
C ASP A 75 -14.91 1.68 5.17
N TYR A 76 -14.68 2.23 3.97
CA TYR A 76 -13.43 2.06 3.23
C TYR A 76 -12.96 3.41 2.69
N LEU A 77 -11.65 3.64 2.70
CA LEU A 77 -11.07 4.87 2.16
C LEU A 77 -10.81 4.76 0.66
N PHE A 78 -10.25 3.63 0.23
CA PHE A 78 -9.80 3.42 -1.15
C PHE A 78 -10.35 2.13 -1.74
N THR A 79 -10.41 2.08 -3.07
CA THR A 79 -10.77 0.90 -3.84
C THR A 79 -9.82 0.76 -5.04
N ILE A 80 -9.31 -0.45 -5.25
CA ILE A 80 -8.67 -0.84 -6.51
C ILE A 80 -9.76 -1.34 -7.44
N SER A 81 -9.91 -0.73 -8.60
CA SER A 81 -10.71 -1.29 -9.69
C SER A 81 -9.75 -1.98 -10.65
N ALA A 82 -9.97 -3.26 -10.93
CA ALA A 82 -9.09 -4.06 -11.79
C ALA A 82 -9.90 -4.89 -12.79
N MET A 83 -9.38 -5.02 -14.00
CA MET A 83 -9.89 -5.91 -15.02
C MET A 83 -9.45 -7.35 -14.69
N THR A 84 -10.43 -8.23 -14.48
CA THR A 84 -10.20 -9.65 -14.20
C THR A 84 -10.80 -10.50 -15.32
N SER A 85 -10.52 -11.80 -15.33
CA SER A 85 -11.20 -12.77 -16.21
C SER A 85 -12.75 -12.76 -16.10
N ALA A 86 -13.31 -12.29 -14.99
CA ALA A 86 -14.77 -12.09 -14.82
C ALA A 86 -15.25 -10.67 -15.20
N GLY A 87 -14.36 -9.82 -15.71
CA GLY A 87 -14.62 -8.41 -16.01
C GLY A 87 -14.12 -7.44 -14.93
N PRO A 88 -14.47 -6.14 -15.05
CA PRO A 88 -14.05 -5.12 -14.09
C PRO A 88 -14.58 -5.41 -12.68
N THR A 89 -13.66 -5.54 -11.72
CA THR A 89 -13.94 -5.91 -10.33
C THR A 89 -13.40 -4.86 -9.37
N ASN A 90 -14.09 -4.65 -8.25
CA ASN A 90 -13.72 -3.68 -7.22
C ASN A 90 -13.19 -4.38 -5.95
N LEU A 91 -11.99 -4.02 -5.54
CA LEU A 91 -11.30 -4.55 -4.36
C LEU A 91 -11.12 -3.42 -3.36
N ARG A 92 -11.82 -3.50 -2.23
CA ARG A 92 -11.75 -2.44 -1.22
C ARG A 92 -10.50 -2.59 -0.36
N ILE A 93 -10.01 -1.45 0.13
CA ILE A 93 -8.86 -1.39 1.03
C ILE A 93 -9.35 -0.98 2.42
N GLU A 94 -9.24 -1.90 3.38
CA GLU A 94 -9.48 -1.62 4.79
C GLU A 94 -8.29 -0.85 5.38
N PHE A 95 -8.57 0.09 6.27
CA PHE A 95 -7.58 0.76 7.10
C PHE A 95 -7.93 0.57 8.58
N LYS A 96 -7.05 -0.12 9.33
CA LYS A 96 -7.24 -0.40 10.77
C LYS A 96 -5.87 -0.40 11.46
N HIS A 97 -5.78 0.26 12.62
CA HIS A 97 -4.57 0.33 13.45
C HIS A 97 -3.34 0.81 12.66
N GLY A 98 -3.48 1.93 11.92
CA GLY A 98 -2.39 2.51 11.14
C GLY A 98 -1.93 1.71 9.92
N LYS A 99 -2.71 0.72 9.46
CA LYS A 99 -2.32 -0.17 8.36
C LYS A 99 -3.44 -0.42 7.35
N PHE A 100 -3.05 -0.50 6.09
CA PHE A 100 -3.88 -0.83 4.93
C PHE A 100 -3.80 -2.32 4.60
N LYS A 101 -4.94 -2.93 4.25
CA LYS A 101 -5.02 -4.31 3.70
C LYS A 101 -6.17 -4.42 2.71
N LEU A 102 -6.10 -5.39 1.80
CA LEU A 102 -7.25 -5.73 0.96
C LEU A 102 -8.36 -6.34 1.82
N ASP A 103 -9.60 -6.05 1.48
CA ASP A 103 -10.78 -6.68 2.08
C ASP A 103 -10.74 -8.19 1.81
N SER A 104 -10.78 -8.96 2.90
CA SER A 104 -10.72 -10.42 2.88
C SER A 104 -11.89 -11.08 2.15
N VAL A 105 -13.01 -10.37 1.98
CA VAL A 105 -14.20 -10.91 1.31
C VAL A 105 -13.93 -11.22 -0.17
N VAL A 106 -12.98 -10.54 -0.81
CA VAL A 106 -12.79 -10.63 -2.27
C VAL A 106 -11.73 -11.65 -2.69
N LEU A 107 -10.93 -12.17 -1.75
CA LEU A 107 -9.82 -13.08 -2.07
C LEU A 107 -9.99 -14.43 -1.36
N VAL A 108 -9.86 -15.53 -2.10
CA VAL A 108 -9.88 -16.92 -1.57
C VAL A 108 -8.63 -17.25 -0.72
N LYS A 109 -7.93 -16.22 -0.23
CA LYS A 109 -6.68 -16.17 0.54
C LYS A 109 -5.43 -16.71 -0.16
N PRO A 110 -4.47 -15.81 -0.37
CA PRO A 110 -3.16 -15.92 0.25
C PRO A 110 -3.13 -14.98 1.47
N LYS A 111 -2.34 -15.31 2.50
CA LYS A 111 -2.14 -14.51 3.73
C LYS A 111 -2.07 -12.99 3.45
N LEU A 112 -3.18 -12.29 3.65
CA LEU A 112 -3.28 -10.86 3.31
C LEU A 112 -2.29 -10.07 4.15
N LYS A 113 -1.39 -9.38 3.48
CA LYS A 113 -0.42 -8.52 4.14
C LYS A 113 -1.03 -7.17 4.48
N GLN A 114 -0.50 -6.60 5.55
CA GLN A 114 -0.83 -5.25 6.00
C GLN A 114 0.34 -4.33 5.71
N PHE A 115 0.04 -3.10 5.30
CA PHE A 115 1.04 -2.13 4.84
C PHE A 115 0.81 -0.77 5.49
N LYS A 116 1.90 -0.02 5.72
CA LYS A 116 1.78 1.39 6.14
C LYS A 116 1.42 2.33 4.98
N SER A 117 1.65 1.90 3.73
CA SER A 117 1.36 2.66 2.52
C SER A 117 0.45 1.86 1.59
N VAL A 118 -0.51 2.55 0.98
CA VAL A 118 -1.37 2.01 -0.08
C VAL A 118 -0.57 1.76 -1.36
N VAL A 119 0.40 2.62 -1.68
CA VAL A 119 1.25 2.44 -2.86
C VAL A 119 2.12 1.20 -2.69
N HIS A 120 2.68 0.99 -1.49
CA HIS A 120 3.41 -0.23 -1.19
C HIS A 120 2.51 -1.49 -1.25
N LEU A 121 1.26 -1.39 -0.78
CA LEU A 121 0.28 -2.47 -0.92
C LEU A 121 0.09 -2.85 -2.39
N VAL A 122 -0.16 -1.86 -3.26
CA VAL A 122 -0.34 -2.08 -4.70
C VAL A 122 0.93 -2.67 -5.32
N GLU A 123 2.10 -2.08 -5.06
CA GLU A 123 3.40 -2.56 -5.55
C GLU A 123 3.63 -4.04 -5.19
N TYR A 124 3.33 -4.42 -3.94
CA TYR A 124 3.46 -5.80 -3.48
C TYR A 124 2.61 -6.77 -4.31
N TYR A 125 1.33 -6.44 -4.53
CA TYR A 125 0.45 -7.32 -5.31
C TYR A 125 0.82 -7.33 -6.80
N VAL A 126 1.34 -6.23 -7.35
CA VAL A 126 1.92 -6.21 -8.72
C VAL A 126 3.14 -7.13 -8.84
N GLN A 127 4.04 -7.12 -7.86
CA GLN A 127 5.20 -8.01 -7.83
C GLN A 127 4.79 -9.48 -7.65
N LEU A 128 3.77 -9.73 -6.83
CA LEU A 128 3.23 -11.08 -6.62
C LEU A 128 2.66 -11.62 -7.94
N SER A 129 1.87 -10.82 -8.67
CA SER A 129 1.34 -11.17 -10.00
C SER A 129 2.44 -11.53 -10.99
N ARG A 130 3.50 -10.71 -11.09
CA ARG A 130 4.66 -10.98 -11.97
C ARG A 130 5.40 -12.28 -11.63
N SER A 131 5.46 -12.64 -10.35
CA SER A 131 6.15 -13.83 -9.89
C SER A 131 5.35 -15.10 -10.20
N SER A 132 4.02 -15.02 -10.08
CA SER A 132 3.10 -16.09 -10.47
C SER A 132 3.18 -16.38 -11.97
N ASP A 133 3.23 -15.36 -12.82
CA ASP A 133 3.35 -15.51 -14.29
C ASP A 133 4.66 -16.18 -14.70
N LYS A 134 5.77 -15.82 -14.04
CA LYS A 134 7.09 -16.44 -14.27
C LYS A 134 7.11 -17.92 -13.87
N ALA A 135 6.49 -18.27 -12.74
CA ALA A 135 6.39 -19.65 -12.29
C ALA A 135 5.55 -20.50 -13.27
N ALA A 136 4.43 -19.96 -13.75
CA ALA A 136 3.59 -20.62 -14.76
C ALA A 136 4.31 -20.80 -16.10
N SER A 137 5.13 -19.82 -16.51
CA SER A 137 5.89 -19.87 -17.77
C SER A 137 7.12 -20.78 -17.73
N ALA A 138 7.72 -20.99 -16.55
CA ALA A 138 8.89 -21.86 -16.38
C ALA A 138 8.52 -23.36 -16.28
N SER A 139 7.27 -23.68 -15.93
CA SER A 139 6.75 -25.04 -16.05
C SER A 139 6.15 -25.22 -17.45
N ASN A 140 6.74 -26.08 -18.29
CA ASN A 140 6.12 -26.55 -19.55
C ASN A 140 4.79 -27.34 -19.35
N SER A 141 4.23 -27.33 -18.14
CA SER A 141 2.92 -27.88 -17.81
C SER A 141 1.87 -26.81 -18.10
N ARG A 142 1.10 -26.98 -19.19
CA ARG A 142 -0.10 -26.19 -19.52
C ARG A 142 -1.27 -26.44 -18.55
N VAL A 143 -0.98 -26.54 -17.27
CA VAL A 143 -2.00 -26.61 -16.23
C VAL A 143 -1.86 -25.35 -15.41
N SER A 144 -2.41 -24.25 -15.92
CA SER A 144 -2.88 -23.18 -15.06
C SER A 144 -3.72 -23.87 -13.97
N PRO A 145 -3.44 -23.69 -12.66
CA PRO A 145 -4.33 -24.21 -11.66
C PRO A 145 -5.67 -23.52 -11.91
N VAL A 146 -6.61 -24.26 -12.51
CA VAL A 146 -7.99 -23.83 -12.65
C VAL A 146 -8.40 -23.44 -11.24
N PRO A 147 -8.69 -22.14 -10.99
CA PRO A 147 -9.20 -21.77 -9.70
C PRO A 147 -10.43 -22.64 -9.44
N PRO A 148 -10.62 -23.19 -8.23
CA PRO A 148 -11.84 -23.94 -7.93
C PRO A 148 -13.04 -23.10 -8.39
N ASN A 149 -13.92 -23.73 -9.18
CA ASN A 149 -14.98 -23.09 -9.97
C ASN A 149 -15.51 -21.81 -9.32
N GLY A 150 -15.34 -20.66 -10.00
CA GLY A 150 -15.83 -19.35 -9.56
C GLY A 150 -14.84 -18.47 -8.80
N THR A 151 -13.60 -18.92 -8.55
CA THR A 151 -12.59 -18.11 -7.87
C THR A 151 -11.85 -17.19 -8.84
N VAL A 152 -12.05 -15.87 -8.71
CA VAL A 152 -11.29 -14.87 -9.48
C VAL A 152 -9.89 -14.71 -8.86
N GLN A 153 -8.84 -14.95 -9.65
CA GLN A 153 -7.47 -14.66 -9.20
C GLN A 153 -7.21 -13.16 -9.33
N LEU A 154 -6.69 -12.54 -8.28
CA LEU A 154 -6.27 -11.14 -8.34
C LEU A 154 -4.97 -11.01 -9.12
N LEU A 155 -5.07 -10.41 -10.30
CA LEU A 155 -3.93 -10.00 -11.11
C LEU A 155 -3.84 -8.47 -11.13
N LEU A 156 -2.67 -7.92 -10.83
CA LEU A 156 -2.35 -6.51 -11.02
C LEU A 156 -1.05 -6.42 -11.83
N THR A 157 -1.12 -5.90 -13.05
CA THR A 157 0.03 -5.87 -13.98
C THR A 157 0.34 -4.47 -14.44
N LYS A 158 -0.68 -3.71 -14.86
CA LYS A 158 -0.53 -2.41 -15.49
C LYS A 158 -1.49 -1.38 -14.89
N PRO A 159 -1.00 -0.23 -14.40
CA PRO A 159 -1.86 0.85 -13.97
C PRO A 159 -2.45 1.60 -15.17
N VAL A 160 -3.68 2.10 -15.02
CA VAL A 160 -4.27 3.13 -15.88
C VAL A 160 -3.94 4.49 -15.29
N TYR A 161 -3.14 5.27 -16.01
CA TYR A 161 -2.78 6.62 -15.60
C TYR A 161 -3.90 7.62 -15.92
N THR A 162 -4.10 8.62 -15.07
CA THR A 162 -5.07 9.72 -15.27
C THR A 162 -4.68 10.65 -16.42
N SER A 163 -3.39 10.71 -16.73
CA SER A 163 -2.80 11.44 -17.84
C SER A 163 -1.50 10.77 -18.24
N THR A 164 -0.95 11.11 -19.40
CA THR A 164 0.33 10.57 -19.85
C THR A 164 1.45 10.94 -18.86
N PRO A 165 2.13 9.97 -18.21
CA PRO A 165 3.21 10.27 -17.28
C PRO A 165 4.37 10.98 -17.96
N SER A 166 5.07 11.85 -17.24
CA SER A 166 6.28 12.47 -17.77
C SER A 166 7.36 11.41 -18.04
N LEU A 167 8.19 11.63 -19.06
CA LEU A 167 9.34 10.77 -19.32
C LEU A 167 10.24 10.63 -18.09
N GLN A 168 10.41 11.73 -17.33
CA GLN A 168 11.18 11.73 -16.09
C GLN A 168 10.63 10.74 -15.05
N HIS A 169 9.31 10.66 -14.91
CA HIS A 169 8.66 9.72 -14.00
C HIS A 169 8.80 8.27 -14.47
N LEU A 170 8.67 8.02 -15.78
CA LEU A 170 8.89 6.70 -16.37
C LEU A 170 10.35 6.23 -16.17
N CYS A 171 11.32 7.13 -16.33
CA CYS A 171 12.73 6.86 -16.00
C CYS A 171 12.91 6.54 -14.51
N ARG A 172 12.25 7.29 -13.61
CA ARG A 172 12.28 7.00 -12.16
C ARG A 172 11.78 5.60 -11.84
N ILE A 173 10.62 5.20 -12.36
CA ILE A 173 10.09 3.85 -12.17
C ILE A 173 11.08 2.80 -12.69
N THR A 174 11.64 3.03 -13.89
CA THR A 174 12.58 2.10 -14.52
C THR A 174 13.86 1.93 -13.69
N ILE A 175 14.40 3.01 -13.13
CA ILE A 175 15.59 2.98 -12.27
C ILE A 175 15.28 2.26 -10.95
N ASN A 176 14.18 2.60 -10.29
CA ASN A 176 13.77 2.00 -9.01
C ASN A 176 13.52 0.49 -9.12
N GLN A 177 13.07 0.01 -10.28
CA GLN A 177 12.95 -1.42 -10.57
C GLN A 177 14.29 -2.16 -10.62
N ARG A 178 15.40 -1.45 -10.90
CA ARG A 178 16.73 -2.03 -11.06
C ARG A 178 17.58 -1.94 -9.80
N THR A 179 17.41 -0.88 -9.00
CA THR A 179 18.19 -0.70 -7.78
C THR A 179 17.44 0.10 -6.72
N ARG A 180 17.67 -0.25 -5.45
CA ARG A 180 17.29 0.57 -4.29
C ARG A 180 18.44 1.44 -3.78
N GLN A 181 19.67 1.22 -4.28
CA GLN A 181 20.87 1.97 -3.90
C GLN A 181 20.99 3.24 -4.76
N VAL A 182 20.03 4.16 -4.59
CA VAL A 182 19.98 5.42 -5.36
C VAL A 182 21.21 6.30 -5.08
N GLN A 183 21.76 6.23 -3.86
CA GLN A 183 22.89 7.06 -3.44
C GLN A 183 24.19 6.74 -4.19
N ASP A 184 24.33 5.51 -4.67
CA ASP A 184 25.52 5.04 -5.38
C ASP A 184 25.47 5.39 -6.89
N LEU A 185 24.34 5.89 -7.38
CA LEU A 185 24.20 6.24 -8.79
C LEU A 185 25.06 7.46 -9.16
N PRO A 186 25.65 7.48 -10.36
CA PRO A 186 26.41 8.62 -10.87
C PRO A 186 25.48 9.74 -11.37
N LEU A 187 24.60 10.21 -10.48
CA LEU A 187 23.60 11.25 -10.74
C LEU A 187 23.81 12.46 -9.81
N PRO A 188 23.46 13.68 -10.24
CA PRO A 188 23.38 14.83 -9.34
C PRO A 188 22.40 14.60 -8.18
N ASN A 189 22.67 15.20 -7.01
CA ASN A 189 21.84 15.03 -5.80
C ASN A 189 20.36 15.34 -6.04
N ARG A 190 20.05 16.40 -6.81
CA ARG A 190 18.67 16.73 -7.17
C ARG A 190 17.92 15.58 -7.85
N LEU A 191 18.59 14.79 -8.69
CA LEU A 191 17.97 13.61 -9.32
C LEU A 191 17.89 12.43 -8.35
N LYS A 192 18.85 12.27 -7.44
CA LYS A 192 18.77 11.28 -6.35
C LYS A 192 17.58 11.57 -5.44
N ASP A 193 17.38 12.83 -5.05
CA ASP A 193 16.24 13.28 -4.25
C ASP A 193 14.91 13.00 -4.97
N TYR A 194 14.83 13.30 -6.27
CA TYR A 194 13.65 12.98 -7.09
C TYR A 194 13.34 11.46 -7.15
N LEU A 195 14.37 10.62 -7.16
CA LEU A 195 14.21 9.16 -7.13
C LEU A 195 13.77 8.66 -5.73
N THR A 196 14.24 9.28 -4.64
CA THR A 196 13.88 8.90 -3.28
C THR A 196 12.51 9.43 -2.83
N GLU A 197 12.00 10.50 -3.44
CA GLU A 197 10.63 11.00 -3.23
C GLU A 197 9.55 10.00 -3.61
N TYR A 198 9.85 9.05 -4.50
CA TYR A 198 8.95 7.97 -4.89
C TYR A 198 9.77 6.71 -5.15
N VAL A 199 9.83 5.82 -4.16
CA VAL A 199 10.67 4.62 -4.18
C VAL A 199 10.00 3.41 -4.85
N TYR A 200 8.80 3.57 -5.40
CA TYR A 200 8.01 2.44 -5.92
C TYR A 200 8.29 2.14 -7.39
N ASN A 201 7.91 0.92 -7.79
CA ASN A 201 8.19 0.32 -9.10
C ASN A 201 6.98 0.29 -10.05
N VAL A 202 5.89 0.96 -9.68
CA VAL A 202 4.60 0.98 -10.37
C VAL A 202 4.10 2.40 -10.54
#